data_AF-A0A0D8XAB2-F1
#
_entry.id   AF-A0A0D8XAB2-F1
#
_cell.length_a   1.000
_cell.length_b   1.000
_cell.length_c   1.000
_cell.angle_alpha   90.00
_cell.angle_beta   90.00
_cell.angle_gamma   90.00
#
_symmetry.space_group_name_H-M   'P 1'
#
loop_
_entity.id
_entity.type
_entity.pdbx_description
1 polymer ?
#
loop_
_entity_poly.entity_id
_entity_poly.type
_entity_poly.pdbx_seq_one_letter_code
_entity_poly.pdbx_strand_id
1 'polypeptide(L)'
;MTPYTFERFKHLRTLKINGNKFVCDCQILPLIEWIRSNSTRIVEAGQCAGPSGLEGCSCQDTIVRCSNKNMKSFPVALPIDTTELFLDSNAIDEISIDEINRLTNLVKLDMSHNLVESIEDDTFVNLTKLSTLILSYNKLTPRAFKGLNSLRILSLHGNDISSLPETAFATLGNITHIAVGSNSLFCDCRMEWFSRWIKSKFVEAGIARCVAPTTVANQLLLTARPHQFQYKRFLIDWSQHTSKGVTMDSRTG
;
A
#
# COMPACT_ATOMS: atom_id res chain seq x y z
N MET A 1 -17.49 23.00 -1.15
CA MET A 1 -18.38 23.88 -0.33
C MET A 1 -18.19 23.54 1.13
N THR A 2 -18.32 24.49 2.06
CA THR A 2 -18.29 24.17 3.51
C THR A 2 -19.70 23.90 4.04
N PRO A 3 -19.89 23.08 5.09
CA PRO A 3 -21.21 22.83 5.69
C PRO A 3 -21.96 24.11 6.07
N TYR A 4 -21.22 25.15 6.48
CA TYR A 4 -21.76 26.47 6.87
C TYR A 4 -22.21 27.34 5.69
N THR A 5 -21.88 26.98 4.45
CA THR A 5 -22.27 27.74 3.25
C THR A 5 -23.78 27.94 3.20
N PHE A 6 -24.54 26.93 3.65
CA PHE A 6 -25.99 26.93 3.56
C PHE A 6 -26.72 27.49 4.79
N GLU A 7 -26.03 27.74 5.91
CA GLU A 7 -26.63 28.37 7.09
C GLU A 7 -27.07 29.83 6.86
N ARG A 8 -26.55 30.45 5.79
CA ARG A 8 -26.95 31.81 5.38
C ARG A 8 -28.36 31.86 4.79
N PHE A 9 -28.92 30.74 4.35
CA PHE A 9 -30.23 30.67 3.70
C PHE A 9 -31.38 30.51 4.71
N LYS A 10 -31.44 31.39 5.72
CA LYS A 10 -32.42 31.32 6.83
C LYS A 10 -33.88 31.45 6.37
N HIS A 11 -34.11 32.06 5.20
CA HIS A 11 -35.43 32.28 4.63
C HIS A 11 -35.82 31.29 3.53
N LEU A 12 -34.96 30.31 3.20
CA LEU A 12 -35.25 29.34 2.15
C LEU A 12 -36.37 28.41 2.60
N ARG A 13 -37.49 28.43 1.87
CA ARG A 13 -38.70 27.63 2.15
C ARG A 13 -38.86 26.41 1.26
N THR A 14 -38.26 26.45 0.07
CA THR A 14 -38.41 25.41 -0.94
C THR A 14 -37.18 25.40 -1.83
N LEU A 15 -36.60 24.21 -2.03
CA LEU A 15 -35.54 23.95 -3.01
C LEU A 15 -36.01 22.77 -3.88
N LYS A 16 -36.06 22.96 -5.21
CA LYS A 16 -36.40 21.91 -6.18
C LYS A 16 -35.15 21.55 -6.97
N ILE A 17 -34.69 20.32 -6.83
CA ILE A 17 -33.42 19.83 -7.43
C ILE A 17 -33.61 18.50 -8.18
N ASN A 18 -34.87 18.07 -8.34
CA ASN A 18 -35.25 16.87 -9.08
C ASN A 18 -34.83 16.94 -10.56
N GLY A 19 -34.52 15.79 -11.15
CA GLY A 19 -34.07 15.69 -12.54
C GLY A 19 -32.59 16.02 -12.79
N ASN A 20 -31.86 16.50 -11.78
CA ASN A 20 -30.42 16.71 -11.87
C ASN A 20 -29.66 15.43 -11.51
N LYS A 21 -28.75 14.99 -12.39
CA LYS A 21 -27.78 13.93 -12.08
C LYS A 21 -26.59 14.53 -11.33
N PHE A 22 -26.64 14.53 -10.01
CA PHE A 22 -25.51 14.98 -9.20
C PHE A 22 -24.40 13.93 -9.22
N VAL A 23 -23.20 14.36 -9.62
CA VAL A 23 -21.95 13.63 -9.39
C VAL A 23 -21.59 13.89 -7.93
N CYS A 24 -21.86 12.95 -7.02
CA CYS A 24 -21.63 13.13 -5.58
C CYS A 24 -20.16 12.92 -5.22
N ASP A 25 -19.30 13.74 -5.82
CA ASP A 25 -17.93 13.92 -5.38
C ASP A 25 -17.87 14.62 -4.02
N CYS A 26 -16.69 14.61 -3.40
CA CYS A 26 -16.49 15.22 -2.10
C CYS A 26 -16.75 16.74 -2.07
N GLN A 27 -16.84 17.43 -3.23
CA GLN A 27 -17.14 18.87 -3.26
C GLN A 27 -18.63 19.16 -3.06
N ILE A 28 -19.51 18.26 -3.53
CA ILE A 28 -20.96 18.39 -3.41
C ILE A 28 -21.55 17.61 -2.23
N LEU A 29 -20.82 16.67 -1.62
CA LEU A 29 -21.27 15.91 -0.44
C LEU A 29 -21.82 16.81 0.69
N PRO A 30 -21.18 17.94 1.06
CA PRO A 30 -21.74 18.84 2.07
C PRO A 30 -23.11 19.42 1.68
N LEU A 31 -23.34 19.69 0.39
CA LEU A 31 -24.65 20.13 -0.12
C LEU A 31 -25.68 18.99 -0.01
N ILE A 32 -25.29 17.76 -0.37
CA ILE A 32 -26.17 16.59 -0.29
C ILE A 32 -26.57 16.25 1.16
N GLU A 33 -25.63 16.30 2.10
CA GLU A 33 -25.91 16.09 3.52
C GLU A 33 -26.84 17.19 4.08
N TRP A 34 -26.60 18.44 3.69
CA TRP A 34 -27.49 19.55 4.04
C TRP A 34 -28.91 19.34 3.50
N ILE A 35 -29.03 18.85 2.26
CA ILE A 35 -30.33 18.50 1.65
C ILE A 35 -31.03 17.39 2.45
N ARG A 36 -30.33 16.31 2.80
CA ARG A 36 -30.89 15.18 3.56
C ARG A 36 -31.36 15.60 4.96
N SER A 37 -30.56 16.41 5.66
CA SER A 37 -30.88 16.91 7.00
C SER A 37 -31.97 17.98 7.03
N ASN A 38 -32.21 18.67 5.91
CA ASN A 38 -33.28 19.67 5.76
C ASN A 38 -34.45 19.19 4.87
N SER A 39 -34.70 17.88 4.85
CA SER A 39 -35.79 17.26 4.06
C SER A 39 -37.18 17.84 4.34
N THR A 40 -37.41 18.46 5.50
CA THR A 40 -38.67 19.15 5.82
C THR A 40 -38.88 20.46 5.06
N ARG A 41 -37.81 21.09 4.54
CA ARG A 41 -37.84 22.33 3.73
C ARG A 41 -37.70 22.08 2.24
N ILE A 42 -37.45 20.83 1.85
CA ILE A 42 -37.07 20.43 0.50
C ILE A 42 -38.09 19.41 0.02
N VAL A 43 -38.75 19.73 -1.10
CA VAL A 43 -39.91 18.95 -1.55
C VAL A 43 -39.48 17.59 -2.09
N GLU A 44 -38.27 17.48 -2.67
CA GLU A 44 -37.71 16.22 -3.16
C GLU A 44 -36.18 16.26 -3.08
N ALA A 45 -35.56 15.28 -2.41
CA ALA A 45 -34.11 15.14 -2.38
C ALA A 45 -33.61 14.63 -3.74
N GLY A 46 -32.62 15.31 -4.33
CA GLY A 46 -31.92 14.80 -5.51
C GLY A 46 -31.26 13.46 -5.19
N GLN A 47 -31.39 12.48 -6.09
CA GLN A 47 -30.70 11.20 -5.96
C GLN A 47 -29.25 11.36 -6.40
N CYS A 48 -28.31 11.05 -5.51
CA CYS A 48 -26.91 10.93 -5.89
C CYS A 48 -26.77 9.86 -6.96
N ALA A 49 -26.14 10.23 -8.08
CA ALA A 49 -25.91 9.33 -9.20
C ALA A 49 -24.43 8.88 -9.29
N GLY A 50 -23.56 9.25 -8.34
CA GLY A 50 -22.19 8.71 -8.32
C GLY A 50 -21.31 9.22 -7.18
N PRO A 51 -20.05 8.75 -7.11
CA PRO A 51 -19.64 7.44 -7.57
C PRO A 51 -20.09 6.38 -6.56
N SER A 52 -20.73 5.32 -7.03
CA SER A 52 -21.11 4.16 -6.20
C SER A 52 -19.93 3.59 -5.42
N GLY A 53 -18.71 3.72 -5.95
CA GLY A 53 -17.47 3.27 -5.32
C GLY A 53 -17.06 4.03 -4.05
N LEU A 54 -17.64 5.20 -3.75
CA LEU A 54 -17.38 5.96 -2.51
C LEU A 54 -18.57 5.93 -1.55
N GLU A 55 -19.54 5.05 -1.77
CA GLU A 55 -20.70 4.93 -0.89
C GLU A 55 -20.27 4.62 0.54
N GLY A 56 -20.71 5.47 1.49
CA GLY A 56 -20.39 5.34 2.90
C GLY A 56 -19.02 5.89 3.32
N CYS A 57 -18.18 6.36 2.39
CA CYS A 57 -16.97 7.11 2.72
C CYS A 57 -17.34 8.50 3.26
N SER A 58 -16.46 9.08 4.09
CA SER A 58 -16.57 10.46 4.54
C SER A 58 -15.47 11.31 3.91
N CYS A 59 -15.82 12.51 3.44
CA CYS A 59 -14.83 13.47 2.96
C CYS A 59 -14.85 14.74 3.82
N GLN A 60 -13.68 15.20 4.23
CA GLN A 60 -13.51 16.47 4.93
C GLN A 60 -12.33 17.21 4.30
N ASP A 61 -12.59 18.40 3.76
CA ASP A 61 -11.61 19.17 2.98
C ASP A 61 -10.99 18.31 1.86
N THR A 62 -9.69 18.04 1.92
CA THR A 62 -8.97 17.19 0.96
C THR A 62 -8.69 15.79 1.49
N ILE A 63 -9.33 15.39 2.60
CA ILE A 63 -9.15 14.09 3.25
C ILE A 63 -10.34 13.19 2.91
N VAL A 64 -10.06 12.01 2.36
CA VAL A 64 -11.06 10.99 2.03
C VAL A 64 -10.86 9.77 2.94
N ARG A 65 -11.90 9.40 3.70
CA ARG A 65 -11.89 8.24 4.60
C ARG A 65 -12.93 7.21 4.18
N CYS A 66 -12.43 6.05 3.77
CA CYS A 66 -13.18 4.89 3.32
C CYS A 66 -12.83 3.63 4.14
N SER A 67 -12.42 3.83 5.40
CA SER A 67 -12.01 2.73 6.28
C SER A 67 -13.20 1.84 6.65
N ASN A 68 -13.02 0.52 6.67
CA ASN A 68 -14.04 -0.45 7.06
C ASN A 68 -15.36 -0.32 6.30
N LYS A 69 -15.28 -0.30 4.96
CA LYS A 69 -16.44 -0.19 4.06
C LYS A 69 -16.70 -1.46 3.27
N ASN A 70 -16.01 -2.57 3.60
CA ASN A 70 -16.09 -3.84 2.87
C ASN A 70 -15.81 -3.69 1.37
N MET A 71 -14.97 -2.72 1.00
CA MET A 71 -14.63 -2.46 -0.39
C MET A 71 -13.79 -3.61 -0.93
N LYS A 72 -14.16 -4.11 -2.10
CA LYS A 72 -13.42 -5.19 -2.80
C LYS A 72 -12.51 -4.67 -3.90
N SER A 73 -12.74 -3.45 -4.35
CA SER A 73 -11.98 -2.81 -5.43
C SER A 73 -11.53 -1.43 -5.00
N PHE A 74 -10.43 -0.97 -5.59
CA PHE A 74 -10.01 0.43 -5.44
C PHE A 74 -11.13 1.38 -5.89
N PRO A 75 -11.44 2.45 -5.13
CA PRO A 75 -12.54 3.36 -5.49
C PRO A 75 -12.24 4.14 -6.75
N VAL A 76 -13.29 4.37 -7.54
CA VAL A 76 -13.26 5.21 -8.73
C VAL A 76 -13.73 6.63 -8.43
N ALA A 77 -13.25 7.60 -9.21
CA ALA A 77 -13.67 9.00 -9.16
C ALA A 77 -13.41 9.68 -7.81
N LEU A 78 -12.24 9.39 -7.21
CA LEU A 78 -11.72 10.16 -6.09
C LEU A 78 -11.49 11.64 -6.48
N PRO A 79 -11.69 12.59 -5.56
CA PRO A 79 -11.38 14.00 -5.80
C PRO A 79 -9.89 14.20 -6.13
N ILE A 80 -9.59 14.94 -7.19
CA ILE A 80 -8.21 15.17 -7.66
C ILE A 80 -7.36 16.01 -6.69
N ASP A 81 -8.01 16.73 -5.78
CA ASP A 81 -7.39 17.54 -4.72
C ASP A 81 -7.14 16.74 -3.44
N THR A 82 -7.45 15.43 -3.41
CA THR A 82 -7.21 14.55 -2.25
C THR A 82 -5.74 14.59 -1.82
N THR A 83 -5.49 14.89 -0.55
CA THR A 83 -4.16 14.92 0.08
C THR A 83 -3.92 13.74 1.02
N GLU A 84 -4.98 13.23 1.66
CA GLU A 84 -4.92 12.03 2.49
C GLU A 84 -6.04 11.07 2.11
N LEU A 85 -5.68 9.83 1.83
CA LEU A 85 -6.61 8.77 1.46
C LEU A 85 -6.48 7.60 2.44
N PHE A 86 -7.57 7.29 3.12
CA PHE A 86 -7.66 6.17 4.05
C PHE A 86 -8.60 5.11 3.48
N LEU A 87 -8.02 3.96 3.11
CA LEU A 87 -8.71 2.78 2.56
C LEU A 87 -8.47 1.55 3.43
N ASP A 88 -8.06 1.75 4.68
CA ASP A 88 -7.69 0.69 5.59
C ASP A 88 -8.88 -0.20 6.00
N SER A 89 -8.60 -1.43 6.39
CA SER A 89 -9.59 -2.40 6.86
C SER A 89 -10.67 -2.69 5.80
N ASN A 90 -10.25 -2.99 4.58
CA ASN A 90 -11.14 -3.39 3.49
C ASN A 90 -10.69 -4.74 2.90
N ALA A 91 -11.22 -5.11 1.74
CA ALA A 91 -10.87 -6.33 1.02
C ALA A 91 -10.34 -6.00 -0.40
N ILE A 92 -9.62 -4.89 -0.54
CA ILE A 92 -9.03 -4.45 -1.81
C ILE A 92 -7.80 -5.30 -2.10
N ASP A 93 -7.78 -5.96 -3.25
CA ASP A 93 -6.68 -6.84 -3.69
C ASP A 93 -5.74 -6.17 -4.72
N GLU A 94 -6.20 -5.11 -5.36
CA GLU A 94 -5.45 -4.39 -6.40
C GLU A 94 -5.53 -2.87 -6.24
N ILE A 95 -4.43 -2.17 -6.53
CA ILE A 95 -4.38 -0.71 -6.64
C ILE A 95 -4.57 -0.34 -8.10
N SER A 96 -5.66 0.38 -8.42
CA SER A 96 -5.89 0.88 -9.77
C SER A 96 -4.87 1.99 -10.11
N ILE A 97 -3.98 1.72 -11.07
CA ILE A 97 -2.96 2.66 -11.55
C ILE A 97 -3.59 3.94 -12.11
N ASP A 98 -4.67 3.81 -12.87
CA ASP A 98 -5.37 4.95 -13.49
C ASP A 98 -5.98 5.88 -12.44
N GLU A 99 -6.62 5.32 -11.40
CA GLU A 99 -7.25 6.13 -10.35
C GLU A 99 -6.21 6.74 -9.40
N ILE A 100 -5.18 5.97 -9.00
CA ILE A 100 -4.17 6.49 -8.06
C ILE A 100 -3.31 7.59 -8.70
N ASN A 101 -2.94 7.46 -9.98
CA ASN A 101 -2.07 8.43 -10.66
C ASN A 101 -2.72 9.80 -10.86
N ARG A 102 -4.05 9.90 -10.72
CA ARG A 102 -4.77 11.18 -10.75
C ARG A 102 -4.56 12.00 -9.48
N LEU A 103 -4.21 11.36 -8.36
CA LEU A 103 -4.08 11.97 -7.05
C LEU A 103 -2.70 12.60 -6.84
N THR A 104 -2.27 13.46 -7.75
CA THR A 104 -0.93 14.09 -7.72
C THR A 104 -0.67 14.96 -6.48
N ASN A 105 -1.72 15.31 -5.72
CA ASN A 105 -1.63 16.03 -4.46
C ASN A 105 -1.52 15.11 -3.22
N LEU A 106 -1.56 13.79 -3.40
CA LEU A 106 -1.58 12.83 -2.31
C LEU A 106 -0.26 12.87 -1.52
N VAL A 107 -0.39 13.08 -0.21
CA VAL A 107 0.70 13.12 0.76
C VAL A 107 0.72 11.85 1.60
N LYS A 108 -0.46 11.28 1.88
CA LYS A 108 -0.62 10.08 2.69
C LYS A 108 -1.61 9.11 2.06
N LEU A 109 -1.19 7.85 1.97
CA LEU A 109 -2.02 6.72 1.59
C LEU A 109 -1.96 5.66 2.69
N ASP A 110 -3.11 5.32 3.25
CA ASP A 110 -3.28 4.17 4.15
C ASP A 110 -4.14 3.10 3.47
N MET A 111 -3.52 1.96 3.18
CA MET A 111 -4.15 0.76 2.64
C MET A 111 -3.89 -0.45 3.55
N SER A 112 -3.67 -0.21 4.84
CA SER A 112 -3.45 -1.32 5.78
C SER A 112 -4.67 -2.24 5.91
N HIS A 113 -4.45 -3.50 6.29
CA HIS A 113 -5.53 -4.48 6.43
C HIS A 113 -6.38 -4.61 5.16
N ASN A 114 -5.71 -4.93 4.06
CA ASN A 114 -6.33 -5.23 2.77
C ASN A 114 -5.75 -6.56 2.24
N LEU A 115 -5.99 -6.87 0.97
CA LEU A 115 -5.58 -8.12 0.33
C LEU A 115 -4.54 -7.91 -0.78
N VAL A 116 -3.83 -6.77 -0.78
CA VAL A 116 -2.93 -6.42 -1.89
C VAL A 116 -1.74 -7.38 -1.94
N GLU A 117 -1.58 -8.08 -3.06
CA GLU A 117 -0.53 -9.10 -3.27
C GLU A 117 0.69 -8.55 -4.00
N SER A 118 0.47 -7.65 -4.95
CA SER A 118 1.54 -7.01 -5.71
C SER A 118 1.22 -5.56 -5.97
N ILE A 119 2.28 -4.79 -6.10
CA ILE A 119 2.24 -3.44 -6.65
C ILE A 119 3.06 -3.53 -7.94
N GLU A 120 2.62 -2.86 -9.00
CA GLU A 120 3.37 -2.81 -10.26
C GLU A 120 4.42 -1.71 -10.22
N ASP A 121 5.52 -1.89 -10.96
CA ASP A 121 6.53 -0.85 -11.08
C ASP A 121 5.90 0.47 -11.54
N ASP A 122 6.37 1.57 -10.97
CA ASP A 122 5.92 2.91 -11.33
C ASP A 122 4.42 3.20 -11.02
N THR A 123 3.71 2.33 -10.27
CA THR A 123 2.31 2.56 -9.78
C THR A 123 2.13 3.92 -9.11
N PHE A 124 3.16 4.39 -8.41
CA PHE A 124 3.14 5.66 -7.66
C PHE A 124 4.01 6.75 -8.29
N VAL A 125 4.43 6.60 -9.56
CA VAL A 125 5.43 7.48 -10.19
C VAL A 125 5.00 8.94 -10.23
N ASN A 126 3.69 9.21 -10.40
CA ASN A 126 3.15 10.56 -10.45
C ASN A 126 2.91 11.17 -9.06
N LEU A 127 3.00 10.37 -8.00
CA LEU A 127 2.73 10.81 -6.62
C LEU A 127 3.95 11.48 -5.99
N THR A 128 4.42 12.54 -6.63
CA THR A 128 5.64 13.27 -6.24
C THR A 128 5.58 13.91 -4.85
N LYS A 129 4.39 14.04 -4.25
CA LYS A 129 4.19 14.56 -2.89
C LYS A 129 3.99 13.47 -1.83
N LEU A 130 3.89 12.19 -2.23
CA LEU A 130 3.60 11.09 -1.32
C LEU A 130 4.75 10.93 -0.33
N SER A 131 4.44 11.16 0.94
CA SER A 131 5.40 11.17 2.05
C SER A 131 5.17 9.98 2.98
N THR A 132 3.93 9.50 3.09
CA THR A 132 3.55 8.37 3.97
C THR A 132 2.78 7.33 3.18
N LEU A 133 3.29 6.11 3.14
CA LEU A 133 2.64 4.95 2.53
C LEU A 133 2.54 3.82 3.56
N ILE A 134 1.32 3.46 3.92
CA ILE A 134 1.03 2.42 4.91
C ILE A 134 0.37 1.25 4.20
N LEU A 135 1.09 0.13 4.13
CA LEU A 135 0.68 -1.11 3.49
C LEU A 135 0.76 -2.29 4.47
N SER A 136 0.64 -2.00 5.77
CA SER A 136 0.69 -3.01 6.82
C SER A 136 -0.42 -4.06 6.65
N TYR A 137 -0.18 -5.30 7.02
CA TYR A 137 -1.21 -6.36 7.01
C TYR A 137 -1.88 -6.52 5.64
N ASN A 138 -1.05 -6.67 4.60
CA ASN A 138 -1.42 -7.08 3.26
C ASN A 138 -0.70 -8.40 2.92
N LYS A 139 -0.60 -8.75 1.63
CA LYS A 139 0.05 -9.96 1.12
C LYS A 139 1.20 -9.63 0.17
N LEU A 140 1.89 -8.51 0.41
CA LEU A 140 2.76 -7.91 -0.59
C LEU A 140 3.98 -8.74 -0.94
N THR A 141 4.24 -8.84 -2.25
CA THR A 141 5.54 -9.20 -2.81
C THR A 141 6.33 -7.93 -3.12
N PRO A 142 7.55 -7.74 -2.57
CA PRO A 142 8.24 -6.45 -2.58
C PRO A 142 9.00 -6.21 -3.88
N ARG A 143 8.28 -6.04 -4.98
CA ARG A 143 8.88 -5.74 -6.29
C ARG A 143 8.79 -4.27 -6.70
N ALA A 144 7.87 -3.48 -6.15
CA ALA A 144 7.51 -2.20 -6.75
C ALA A 144 7.40 -1.00 -5.77
N PHE A 145 8.53 -0.59 -5.19
CA PHE A 145 8.62 0.71 -4.50
C PHE A 145 9.46 1.75 -5.28
N LYS A 146 9.71 1.46 -6.56
CA LYS A 146 10.39 2.36 -7.49
C LYS A 146 9.53 3.60 -7.75
N GLY A 147 10.17 4.77 -7.85
CA GLY A 147 9.52 6.05 -8.17
C GLY A 147 9.07 6.87 -6.95
N LEU A 148 9.12 6.29 -5.75
CA LEU A 148 8.70 6.93 -4.48
C LEU A 148 9.77 7.90 -3.92
N ASN A 149 10.16 8.91 -4.70
CA ASN A 149 11.28 9.82 -4.39
C ASN A 149 11.10 10.68 -3.14
N SER A 150 9.84 11.05 -2.81
CA SER A 150 9.51 11.92 -1.69
C SER A 150 9.15 11.16 -0.41
N LEU A 151 9.12 9.83 -0.46
CA LEU A 151 8.60 9.00 0.61
C LEU A 151 9.50 9.07 1.85
N ARG A 152 8.88 9.36 3.00
CA ARG A 152 9.53 9.45 4.31
C ARG A 152 9.19 8.28 5.22
N ILE A 153 7.96 7.79 5.13
CA ILE A 153 7.45 6.71 5.99
C ILE A 153 6.89 5.61 5.10
N LEU A 154 7.42 4.40 5.26
CA LEU A 154 6.94 3.19 4.59
C LEU A 154 6.65 2.12 5.64
N SER A 155 5.39 1.66 5.73
CA SER A 155 5.05 0.50 6.55
C SER A 155 4.69 -0.70 5.70
N LEU A 156 5.49 -1.77 5.85
CA LEU A 156 5.29 -3.11 5.29
C LEU A 156 5.08 -4.14 6.40
N HIS A 157 4.78 -3.69 7.62
CA HIS A 157 4.61 -4.54 8.79
C HIS A 157 3.50 -5.59 8.58
N GLY A 158 3.69 -6.83 9.01
CA GLY A 158 2.62 -7.82 8.96
C GLY A 158 2.27 -8.31 7.55
N ASN A 159 3.23 -8.28 6.62
CA ASN A 159 3.09 -8.95 5.31
C ASN A 159 3.79 -10.33 5.37
N ASP A 160 3.84 -11.06 4.26
CA ASP A 160 4.59 -12.33 4.14
C ASP A 160 5.90 -12.17 3.36
N ILE A 161 6.61 -11.06 3.62
CA ILE A 161 7.83 -10.74 2.87
C ILE A 161 8.98 -11.65 3.33
N SER A 162 9.57 -12.38 2.39
CA SER A 162 10.77 -13.20 2.63
C SER A 162 12.08 -12.49 2.30
N SER A 163 12.12 -11.66 1.26
CA SER A 163 13.32 -10.91 0.89
C SER A 163 12.95 -9.59 0.22
N LEU A 164 13.73 -8.55 0.47
CA LEU A 164 13.60 -7.24 -0.17
C LEU A 164 14.74 -7.08 -1.19
N PRO A 165 14.46 -6.83 -2.47
CA PRO A 165 15.51 -6.56 -3.46
C PRO A 165 15.99 -5.10 -3.35
N GLU A 166 17.29 -4.88 -3.52
CA GLU A 166 17.90 -3.53 -3.45
C GLU A 166 17.29 -2.57 -4.47
N THR A 167 16.93 -3.09 -5.65
CA THR A 167 16.31 -2.32 -6.74
C THR A 167 14.99 -1.67 -6.34
N ALA A 168 14.18 -2.32 -5.50
CA ALA A 168 12.90 -1.77 -5.05
C ALA A 168 13.10 -0.53 -4.14
N PHE A 169 14.26 -0.40 -3.48
CA PHE A 169 14.54 0.66 -2.51
C PHE A 169 15.46 1.75 -3.07
N ALA A 170 15.90 1.63 -4.33
CA ALA A 170 16.89 2.52 -4.95
C ALA A 170 16.45 4.00 -4.95
N THR A 171 15.15 4.26 -5.12
CA THR A 171 14.59 5.64 -5.16
C THR A 171 14.17 6.18 -3.79
N LEU A 172 14.28 5.40 -2.71
CA LEU A 172 13.88 5.80 -1.35
C LEU A 172 14.99 6.63 -0.66
N GLY A 173 15.39 7.72 -1.31
CA GLY A 173 16.41 8.64 -0.82
C GLY A 173 16.03 9.31 0.50
N ASN A 174 14.77 9.74 0.61
CA ASN A 174 14.25 10.58 1.69
C ASN A 174 13.61 9.80 2.86
N ILE A 175 13.70 8.47 2.85
CA ILE A 175 13.08 7.63 3.86
C ILE A 175 13.71 7.90 5.25
N THR A 176 12.85 8.08 6.24
CA THR A 176 13.24 8.28 7.64
C THR A 176 12.75 7.16 8.54
N HIS A 177 11.64 6.49 8.17
CA HIS A 177 11.06 5.42 8.95
C HIS A 177 10.61 4.28 8.03
N ILE A 178 11.00 3.06 8.38
CA ILE A 178 10.52 1.83 7.76
C ILE A 178 10.08 0.83 8.81
N ALA A 179 8.91 0.23 8.62
CA ALA A 179 8.41 -0.86 9.45
C ALA A 179 8.30 -2.14 8.62
N VAL A 180 9.10 -3.15 8.96
CA VAL A 180 9.14 -4.47 8.28
C VAL A 180 9.02 -5.62 9.27
N GLY A 181 8.63 -5.34 10.52
CA GLY A 181 8.32 -6.36 11.52
C GLY A 181 7.18 -7.28 11.09
N SER A 182 7.06 -8.43 11.77
CA SER A 182 6.01 -9.42 11.48
C SER A 182 5.99 -9.87 10.01
N ASN A 183 7.15 -10.16 9.45
CA ASN A 183 7.33 -10.72 8.10
C ASN A 183 8.16 -12.01 8.18
N SER A 184 8.10 -12.84 7.14
CA SER A 184 8.81 -14.13 7.04
C SER A 184 10.26 -13.98 6.53
N LEU A 185 11.01 -13.02 7.10
CA LEU A 185 12.31 -12.59 6.56
C LEU A 185 13.35 -13.73 6.50
N PHE A 186 13.86 -13.99 5.31
CA PHE A 186 14.93 -14.94 5.00
C PHE A 186 16.26 -14.18 4.89
N CYS A 187 17.01 -14.15 5.98
CA CYS A 187 18.26 -13.43 6.15
C CYS A 187 19.48 -14.17 5.56
N ASP A 188 19.45 -14.46 4.25
CA ASP A 188 20.60 -14.91 3.47
C ASP A 188 21.35 -13.72 2.82
N CYS A 189 22.31 -14.00 1.95
CA CYS A 189 23.09 -12.94 1.29
C CYS A 189 22.24 -11.91 0.52
N ARG A 190 21.02 -12.27 0.07
CA ARG A 190 20.10 -11.34 -0.63
C ARG A 190 19.51 -10.30 0.32
N MET A 191 19.53 -10.54 1.63
CA MET A 191 19.07 -9.61 2.66
C MET A 191 20.20 -8.86 3.37
N GLU A 192 21.46 -9.16 3.05
CA GLU A 192 22.62 -8.49 3.65
C GLU A 192 22.58 -6.98 3.40
N TRP A 193 22.33 -6.57 2.15
CA TRP A 193 22.26 -5.16 1.77
C TRP A 193 21.24 -4.40 2.63
N PHE A 194 20.07 -4.99 2.86
CA PHE A 194 18.98 -4.36 3.59
C PHE A 194 19.34 -4.20 5.07
N SER A 195 19.96 -5.22 5.67
CA SER A 195 20.48 -5.13 7.03
C SER A 195 21.57 -4.06 7.19
N ARG A 196 22.45 -3.88 6.19
CA ARG A 196 23.42 -2.76 6.21
C ARG A 196 22.73 -1.40 6.04
N TRP A 197 21.75 -1.33 5.15
CA TRP A 197 21.03 -0.10 4.82
C TRP A 197 20.21 0.46 6.00
N ILE A 198 19.48 -0.39 6.72
CA ILE A 198 18.71 0.07 7.90
C ILE A 198 19.61 0.56 9.03
N LYS A 199 20.83 -0.01 9.17
CA LYS A 199 21.82 0.42 10.16
C LYS A 199 22.47 1.75 9.80
N SER A 200 22.78 1.96 8.52
CA SER A 200 23.43 3.19 8.10
C SER A 200 22.50 4.40 8.16
N LYS A 201 21.21 4.21 7.87
CA LYS A 201 20.21 5.29 7.90
C LYS A 201 19.46 5.43 9.23
N PHE A 202 19.57 4.46 10.14
CA PHE A 202 18.81 4.42 11.40
C PHE A 202 17.28 4.53 11.19
N VAL A 203 16.76 3.85 10.17
CA VAL A 203 15.36 4.00 9.72
C VAL A 203 14.40 2.96 10.30
N GLU A 204 14.91 1.88 10.88
CA GLU A 204 14.10 0.77 11.42
C GLU A 204 14.28 0.71 12.94
N ALA A 205 13.17 0.57 13.67
CA ALA A 205 13.12 0.70 15.12
C ALA A 205 13.63 -0.53 15.90
N GLY A 206 14.20 -1.54 15.25
CA GLY A 206 14.69 -2.77 15.87
C GLY A 206 13.59 -3.77 16.20
N ILE A 207 12.53 -3.85 15.38
CA ILE A 207 11.43 -4.82 15.56
C ILE A 207 11.51 -6.00 14.58
N ALA A 208 12.14 -5.82 13.42
CA ALA A 208 12.26 -6.88 12.42
C ALA A 208 13.20 -8.01 12.88
N ARG A 209 12.74 -9.26 12.72
CA ARG A 209 13.49 -10.48 13.04
C ARG A 209 13.60 -11.39 11.84
N CYS A 210 14.74 -12.08 11.74
CA CYS A 210 14.92 -13.16 10.78
C CYS A 210 14.11 -14.38 11.21
N VAL A 211 13.39 -15.00 10.27
CA VAL A 211 12.71 -16.29 10.47
C VAL A 211 13.60 -17.43 9.97
N ALA A 212 14.35 -17.18 8.89
CA ALA A 212 15.28 -18.13 8.30
C ALA A 212 16.57 -17.41 7.84
N PRO A 213 17.67 -18.12 7.56
CA PRO A 213 17.89 -19.53 7.92
C PRO A 213 17.96 -19.74 9.45
N THR A 214 17.85 -20.99 9.91
CA THR A 214 17.80 -21.34 11.35
C THR A 214 18.98 -20.82 12.17
N THR A 215 20.13 -20.59 11.55
CA THR A 215 21.35 -20.05 12.18
C THR A 215 21.21 -18.60 12.66
N VAL A 216 20.27 -17.85 12.09
CA VAL A 216 19.97 -16.45 12.45
C VAL A 216 18.50 -16.27 12.85
N ALA A 217 17.75 -17.37 13.02
CA ALA A 217 16.35 -17.32 13.39
C ALA A 217 16.18 -16.59 14.74
N ASN A 218 15.11 -15.79 14.83
CA ASN A 218 14.77 -14.91 15.95
C ASN A 218 15.76 -13.75 16.22
N GLN A 219 16.87 -13.65 15.48
CA GLN A 219 17.80 -12.54 15.61
C GLN A 219 17.18 -11.26 15.03
N LEU A 220 17.39 -10.13 15.71
CA LEU A 220 17.00 -8.81 15.21
C LEU A 220 17.84 -8.45 13.98
N LEU A 221 17.18 -8.07 12.90
CA LEU A 221 17.81 -7.68 11.64
C LEU A 221 18.77 -6.49 11.83
N LEU A 222 18.41 -5.55 12.71
CA LEU A 222 19.22 -4.38 13.08
C LEU A 222 20.55 -4.75 13.78
N THR A 223 20.62 -5.92 14.42
CA THR A 223 21.82 -6.38 15.16
C THR A 223 22.57 -7.51 14.47
N ALA A 224 21.99 -8.12 13.43
CA ALA A 224 22.60 -9.20 12.66
C ALA A 224 23.90 -8.74 11.99
N ARG A 225 24.97 -9.54 12.05
CA ARG A 225 26.27 -9.18 11.49
C ARG A 225 26.34 -9.59 10.01
N PRO A 226 27.01 -8.82 9.13
CA PRO A 226 27.06 -9.12 7.69
C PRO A 226 27.53 -10.55 7.36
N HIS A 227 28.54 -11.07 8.07
CA HIS A 227 29.03 -12.43 7.85
C HIS A 227 28.02 -13.54 8.17
N GLN A 228 26.90 -13.24 8.82
CA GLN A 228 25.84 -14.23 9.08
C GLN A 228 24.90 -14.42 7.87
N PHE A 229 24.91 -13.49 6.91
CA PHE A 229 24.08 -13.52 5.69
C PHE A 229 24.82 -14.28 4.56
N GLN A 230 24.99 -15.59 4.71
CA GLN A 230 25.70 -16.43 3.74
C GLN A 230 24.76 -17.44 3.06
N TYR A 231 25.09 -17.84 1.83
CA TYR A 231 24.50 -19.04 1.24
C TYR A 231 24.97 -20.28 2.01
N LYS A 232 24.04 -21.14 2.42
CA LYS A 232 24.40 -22.55 2.59
C LYS A 232 24.61 -23.12 1.19
N ARG A 233 25.86 -23.33 0.80
CA ARG A 233 26.17 -24.26 -0.29
C ARG A 233 25.67 -25.62 0.19
N PHE A 234 24.54 -26.09 -0.32
CA PHE A 234 24.23 -27.52 -0.22
C PHE A 234 25.37 -28.24 -0.94
N LEU A 235 26.33 -28.76 -0.17
CA LEU A 235 27.22 -29.77 -0.68
C LEU A 235 26.32 -30.98 -0.96
N ILE A 236 25.86 -31.10 -2.20
CA ILE A 236 25.46 -32.41 -2.71
C ILE A 236 26.74 -33.22 -2.66
N ASP A 237 26.82 -34.11 -1.68
CA ASP A 237 27.94 -35.02 -1.52
C ASP A 237 27.96 -35.97 -2.73
N TRP A 238 28.80 -35.67 -3.72
CA TRP A 238 29.05 -36.54 -4.86
C TRP A 238 29.84 -37.81 -4.47
N SER A 239 30.18 -38.03 -3.20
CA SER A 239 30.95 -39.20 -2.78
C SER A 239 30.11 -40.46 -2.55
N GLN A 240 28.78 -40.46 -2.80
CA GLN A 240 27.93 -41.65 -2.63
C GLN A 240 27.33 -42.23 -3.93
N HIS A 241 27.72 -41.72 -5.10
CA HIS A 241 27.24 -42.23 -6.40
C HIS A 241 28.37 -42.68 -7.36
N THR A 242 29.46 -43.24 -6.83
CA THR A 242 30.45 -43.98 -7.62
C THR A 242 30.36 -45.48 -7.36
N SER A 243 29.22 -46.10 -7.67
CA SER A 243 29.09 -47.57 -7.68
C SER A 243 27.94 -48.02 -8.60
N LYS A 244 28.10 -47.79 -9.90
CA LYS A 244 27.54 -48.64 -10.95
C LYS A 244 28.29 -48.33 -12.24
N GLY A 245 29.23 -49.22 -12.57
CA GLY A 245 30.05 -49.12 -13.76
C GLY A 245 29.20 -49.08 -15.02
N VAL A 246 29.46 -48.08 -15.86
CA VAL A 246 29.04 -48.08 -17.25
C VAL A 246 30.19 -48.69 -18.03
N THR A 247 30.07 -49.96 -18.39
CA THR A 247 30.90 -50.60 -19.42
C THR A 247 30.57 -49.96 -20.76
N MET A 248 31.54 -49.25 -21.35
CA MET A 248 31.49 -48.87 -22.76
C MET A 248 31.77 -50.11 -23.60
N ASP A 249 30.81 -50.54 -24.41
CA ASP A 249 31.05 -51.50 -25.48
C ASP A 249 31.45 -50.73 -26.75
N SER A 250 32.69 -50.93 -27.16
CA SER A 250 33.24 -50.48 -28.43
C SER A 250 33.23 -51.66 -29.40
N ARG A 251 32.23 -51.73 -30.28
CA ARG A 251 32.34 -52.51 -31.53
C ARG A 251 31.79 -51.75 -32.73
N THR A 252 32.72 -51.47 -33.61
CA THR A 252 32.60 -51.18 -35.04
C THR A 252 31.74 -52.20 -35.79
N GLY A 253 30.97 -51.69 -36.75
CA GLY A 253 30.26 -52.42 -37.80
C GLY A 253 29.48 -51.45 -38.67
#